data_AF-A0A8J5CXD7-F1
#
_entry.id   AF-A0A8J5CXD7-F1
#
_cell.length_a   1.000
_cell.length_b   1.000
_cell.length_c   1.000
_cell.angle_alpha   90.00
_cell.angle_beta   90.00
_cell.angle_gamma   90.00
#
_symmetry.space_group_name_H-M   'P 1'
#
loop_
_entity.id
_entity.type
_entity.pdbx_description
1 polymer ?
#
loop_
_entity_poly.entity_id
_entity_poly.type
_entity_poly.pdbx_seq_one_letter_code
_entity_poly.pdbx_strand_id
1 'polypeptide(L)'
;MMSFEDGSYSRVTAIPIYCNSLWSQFKVATLNQLKVCHNDIPMRLLGLPRWSISSLAFAKNRVNNLDVIRRHSTFSLRSRVELSANSIITSVRQSSAYVCGPIQQRWLGLLFVQKVG
;
A
#
# COMPACT_ATOMS: atom_id res chain seq x y z
N MET A 1 -11.25 27.79 -6.56
CA MET A 1 -11.44 28.57 -5.32
C MET A 1 -12.33 27.75 -4.40
N MET A 2 -11.74 27.02 -3.45
CA MET A 2 -12.43 26.47 -2.29
C MET A 2 -11.39 26.36 -1.19
N SER A 3 -11.29 27.45 -0.42
CA SER A 3 -10.44 27.55 0.75
C SER A 3 -11.09 26.76 1.88
N PHE A 4 -10.30 26.01 2.64
CA PHE A 4 -10.72 25.41 3.91
C PHE A 4 -9.59 25.59 4.91
N GLU A 5 -9.77 26.58 5.77
CA GLU A 5 -9.05 26.73 7.03
C GLU A 5 -9.68 25.86 8.13
N ASP A 6 -8.80 25.48 9.06
CA ASP A 6 -8.99 24.99 10.43
C ASP A 6 -9.65 23.65 10.77
N GLY A 7 -8.99 22.98 11.73
CA GLY A 7 -9.66 22.09 12.69
C GLY A 7 -9.46 20.60 12.52
N SER A 8 -8.27 20.10 12.86
CA SER A 8 -8.05 18.91 13.70
C SER A 8 -9.03 17.72 13.66
N TYR A 9 -9.49 17.27 12.50
CA TYR A 9 -10.07 15.93 12.33
C TYR A 9 -9.64 15.37 10.98
N SER A 10 -8.60 14.53 11.06
CA SER A 10 -8.46 13.28 10.29
C SER A 10 -9.18 13.25 8.95
N ARG A 11 -8.66 14.00 7.97
CA ARG A 11 -8.82 13.62 6.56
C ARG A 11 -8.06 12.31 6.38
N VAL A 12 -8.70 11.20 6.74
CA VAL A 12 -8.38 9.90 6.15
C VAL A 12 -8.72 10.09 4.68
N THR A 13 -7.76 10.61 3.93
CA THR A 13 -7.85 10.63 2.48
C THR A 13 -8.12 9.20 2.09
N ALA A 14 -9.26 8.97 1.43
CA ALA A 14 -9.57 7.71 0.77
C ALA A 14 -8.59 7.57 -0.40
N ILE A 15 -7.30 7.45 -0.11
CA ILE A 15 -6.31 7.13 -1.11
C ILE A 15 -6.63 5.70 -1.48
N PRO A 16 -7.05 5.44 -2.72
CA PRO A 16 -7.41 4.09 -3.11
C PRO A 16 -6.18 3.22 -2.85
N ILE A 17 -6.37 2.14 -2.07
CA ILE A 17 -5.33 1.14 -1.79
C ILE A 17 -4.74 0.63 -3.13
N TYR A 18 -5.52 0.71 -4.22
CA TYR A 18 -5.08 0.48 -5.58
C TYR A 18 -3.81 1.25 -5.98
N CYS A 19 -3.66 2.51 -5.57
CA CYS A 19 -2.49 3.34 -5.87
C CYS A 19 -1.36 3.19 -4.85
N ASN A 20 -1.47 2.29 -3.87
CA ASN A 20 -0.45 2.10 -2.83
C ASN A 20 0.94 1.77 -3.38
N SER A 21 0.98 1.19 -4.58
CA SER A 21 2.19 0.78 -5.27
C SER A 21 2.91 1.97 -5.90
N LEU A 22 2.24 3.10 -6.09
CA LEU A 22 2.84 4.34 -6.57
C LEU A 22 3.32 5.25 -5.44
N TRP A 23 3.08 4.89 -4.17
CA TRP A 23 3.49 5.72 -3.04
C TRP A 23 4.99 5.64 -2.82
N SER A 24 5.69 6.71 -3.19
CA SER A 24 7.12 6.89 -2.90
C SER A 24 7.37 7.59 -1.56
N GLN A 25 6.42 8.40 -1.09
CA GLN A 25 6.54 9.16 0.14
C GLN A 25 5.25 9.10 0.95
N PHE A 26 5.34 8.61 2.17
CA PHE A 26 4.26 8.67 3.16
C PHE A 26 4.85 8.59 4.56
N LYS A 27 4.17 9.25 5.51
CA LYS A 27 4.56 9.15 6.91
C LYS A 27 4.25 7.75 7.43
N VAL A 28 5.16 7.17 8.20
CA VAL A 28 4.93 5.88 8.89
C VAL A 28 3.64 5.93 9.72
N ALA A 29 3.36 7.09 10.34
CA ALA A 29 2.11 7.34 11.05
C ALA A 29 0.86 7.11 10.17
N THR A 30 0.86 7.59 8.92
CA THR A 30 -0.25 7.39 7.98
C THR A 30 -0.42 5.91 7.62
N LEU A 31 0.68 5.17 7.45
CA LEU A 31 0.61 3.73 7.19
C LEU A 31 0.06 2.96 8.40
N ASN A 32 0.45 3.34 9.61
CA ASN A 32 -0.06 2.74 10.83
C ASN A 32 -1.55 3.02 11.01
N GLN A 33 -2.00 4.25 10.76
CA GLN A 33 -3.42 4.60 10.76
C GLN A 33 -4.19 3.77 9.74
N LEU A 34 -3.67 3.64 8.51
CA LEU A 34 -4.30 2.81 7.48
C LEU A 34 -4.37 1.34 7.91
N LYS A 35 -3.35 0.81 8.57
CA LYS A 35 -3.33 -0.57 9.09
C LYS A 35 -4.38 -0.76 10.17
N VAL A 36 -4.54 0.21 11.07
CA VAL A 36 -5.61 0.20 12.09
C VAL A 36 -6.98 0.24 11.42
N CYS A 37 -7.21 1.17 10.48
CA CYS A 37 -8.49 1.26 9.75
C CYS A 37 -8.80 -0.02 8.97
N HIS A 38 -7.81 -0.59 8.27
CA HIS A 38 -7.96 -1.84 7.54
C HIS A 38 -8.26 -3.03 8.45
N ASN A 39 -7.75 -3.02 9.69
CA ASN A 39 -8.07 -4.06 10.66
C ASN A 39 -9.45 -3.83 11.29
N ASP A 40 -9.81 -2.59 11.63
CA ASP A 40 -11.07 -2.28 12.30
C ASP A 40 -12.29 -2.47 11.39
N ILE A 41 -12.20 -2.09 10.10
CA ILE A 41 -13.36 -2.12 9.18
C ILE A 41 -13.91 -3.53 8.97
N PRO A 42 -13.12 -4.55 8.56
CA PRO A 42 -13.66 -5.89 8.35
C PRO A 42 -14.11 -6.53 9.66
N MET A 43 -13.48 -6.21 10.79
CA MET A 43 -13.92 -6.70 12.10
C MET A 43 -15.31 -6.18 12.45
N ARG A 44 -15.59 -4.90 12.16
CA ARG A 44 -16.95 -4.34 12.30
C ARG A 44 -17.93 -4.98 11.32
N LEU A 45 -17.53 -5.20 10.07
CA LEU A 45 -18.37 -5.84 9.06
C LEU A 45 -18.70 -7.30 9.41
N LEU A 46 -17.78 -8.00 10.04
CA LEU A 46 -17.95 -9.39 10.50
C LEU A 46 -18.61 -9.49 11.89
N GLY A 47 -18.96 -8.36 12.53
CA GLY A 47 -19.53 -8.33 13.88
C GLY A 47 -18.58 -8.85 14.97
N LEU A 48 -17.27 -8.83 14.72
CA LEU A 48 -16.27 -9.36 15.64
C LEU A 48 -15.84 -8.31 16.67
N PRO A 49 -15.59 -8.71 17.93
CA PRO A 49 -15.12 -7.80 18.96
C PRO A 49 -13.73 -7.22 18.61
N ARG A 50 -13.51 -5.95 18.91
CA ARG A 50 -12.25 -5.23 18.59
C ARG A 50 -11.00 -5.83 19.26
N TRP A 51 -11.19 -6.52 20.38
CA TRP A 51 -10.12 -7.20 21.14
C TRP A 51 -9.78 -8.59 20.59
N SER A 52 -10.50 -9.08 19.58
CA SER A 52 -10.16 -10.34 18.94
C SER A 52 -8.97 -10.19 17.99
N ILE A 53 -8.21 -11.28 17.84
CA ILE A 53 -6.98 -11.30 17.07
C ILE A 53 -7.31 -11.12 15.57
N SER A 54 -7.06 -9.92 15.03
CA SER A 54 -7.41 -9.54 13.65
C SER A 54 -6.75 -10.45 12.61
N SER A 55 -5.50 -10.88 12.83
CA SER A 55 -4.80 -11.81 11.94
C SER A 55 -5.47 -13.19 11.89
N LEU A 56 -5.95 -13.68 13.04
CA LEU A 56 -6.68 -14.95 13.13
C LEU A 56 -8.05 -14.82 12.45
N ALA A 57 -8.74 -13.69 12.65
CA ALA A 57 -10.01 -13.41 11.97
C ALA A 57 -9.84 -13.37 10.45
N PHE A 58 -8.79 -12.72 9.95
CA PHE A 58 -8.46 -12.70 8.52
C PHE A 58 -8.13 -14.08 7.97
N ALA A 59 -7.33 -14.88 8.69
CA ALA A 59 -7.04 -16.25 8.29
C ALA A 59 -8.30 -17.12 8.21
N LYS A 60 -9.17 -17.05 9.24
CA LYS A 60 -10.43 -17.80 9.30
C LYS A 60 -11.39 -17.40 8.17
N ASN A 61 -11.47 -16.12 7.84
CA ASN A 61 -12.36 -15.59 6.82
C ASN A 61 -11.73 -15.54 5.42
N ARG A 62 -10.50 -16.06 5.24
CA ARG A 62 -9.73 -16.01 3.98
C ARG A 62 -9.60 -14.59 3.41
N VAL A 63 -9.48 -13.60 4.29
CA VAL A 63 -9.28 -12.20 3.92
C VAL A 63 -7.79 -11.86 3.97
N ASN A 64 -7.29 -11.20 2.93
CA ASN A 64 -5.91 -10.76 2.90
C ASN A 64 -5.70 -9.58 3.85
N ASN A 65 -4.60 -9.60 4.61
CA ASN A 65 -4.20 -8.46 5.41
C ASN A 65 -3.63 -7.33 4.52
N LEU A 66 -3.52 -6.12 5.09
CA LEU A 66 -3.02 -4.95 4.36
C LEU A 66 -1.64 -5.17 3.74
N ASP A 67 -0.74 -5.88 4.42
CA ASP A 67 0.62 -6.13 3.94
C ASP A 67 0.62 -7.05 2.71
N VAL A 68 -0.24 -8.08 2.71
CA VAL A 68 -0.46 -8.96 1.54
C VAL A 68 -1.06 -8.18 0.38
N ILE A 69 -2.08 -7.36 0.63
CA ILE A 69 -2.71 -6.52 -0.41
C ILE A 69 -1.67 -5.57 -1.03
N ARG A 70 -0.84 -4.93 -0.19
CA ARG A 70 0.22 -4.04 -0.66
C ARG A 70 1.24 -4.77 -1.52
N ARG A 71 1.74 -5.93 -1.07
CA ARG A 71 2.68 -6.74 -1.87
C ARG A 71 2.09 -7.16 -3.20
N HIS A 72 0.84 -7.63 -3.19
CA HIS A 72 0.15 -8.07 -4.41
C HIS A 72 -0.05 -6.91 -5.40
N SER A 73 -0.56 -5.76 -4.92
CA SER A 73 -0.72 -4.56 -5.76
C SER A 73 0.60 -4.04 -6.32
N THR A 74 1.67 -4.05 -5.51
CA THR A 74 3.01 -3.68 -5.97
C THR A 74 3.53 -4.65 -7.02
N PHE A 75 3.43 -5.96 -6.80
CA PHE A 75 3.85 -6.97 -7.75
C PHE A 75 3.09 -6.84 -9.08
N SER A 76 1.76 -6.77 -9.00
CA SER A 76 0.89 -6.62 -10.18
C SER A 76 1.23 -5.36 -10.99
N LEU A 77 1.42 -4.21 -10.33
CA LEU A 77 1.84 -2.99 -11.02
C LEU A 77 3.22 -3.14 -11.66
N ARG A 78 4.21 -3.63 -10.90
CA ARG A 78 5.57 -3.82 -11.40
C ARG A 78 5.58 -4.74 -12.61
N SER A 79 4.91 -5.88 -12.57
CA SER A 79 4.80 -6.80 -13.71
C SER A 79 4.19 -6.13 -14.94
N ARG A 80 3.14 -5.30 -14.77
CA ARG A 80 2.56 -4.53 -15.88
C ARG A 80 3.53 -3.51 -16.46
N VAL A 81 4.33 -2.84 -15.62
CA VAL A 81 5.37 -1.91 -16.08
C VAL A 81 6.47 -2.64 -16.84
N GLU A 82 6.92 -3.79 -16.34
CA GLU A 82 7.97 -4.60 -16.97
C GLU A 82 7.56 -5.22 -18.30
N LEU A 83 6.28 -5.60 -18.43
CA LEU A 83 5.71 -6.20 -19.65
C LEU A 83 5.09 -5.16 -20.60
N SER A 84 5.11 -3.87 -20.25
CA SER A 84 4.49 -2.84 -21.06
C SER A 84 5.29 -2.59 -22.34
N ALA A 85 4.62 -2.69 -23.49
CA ALA A 85 5.17 -2.27 -24.79
C ALA A 85 4.99 -0.76 -25.05
N ASN A 86 4.44 0.00 -24.10
CA ASN A 86 4.28 1.44 -24.25
C ASN A 86 5.66 2.11 -24.27
N SER A 87 5.93 2.90 -25.30
CA SER A 87 7.23 3.54 -25.52
C SER A 87 7.61 4.53 -24.41
N ILE A 88 6.64 5.24 -23.82
CA ILE A 88 6.89 6.16 -22.69
C ILE A 88 7.31 5.34 -21.47
N ILE A 89 6.57 4.28 -21.15
CA ILE A 89 6.88 3.41 -20.00
C ILE A 89 8.23 2.72 -20.19
N THR A 90 8.53 2.28 -21.41
CA THR A 90 9.80 1.63 -21.76
C THR A 90 10.97 2.59 -21.60
N SER A 91 10.85 3.83 -22.09
CA SER A 91 11.86 4.87 -21.93
C SER A 91 12.11 5.21 -20.45
N VAL A 92 11.03 5.33 -19.65
CA VAL A 92 11.16 5.54 -18.20
C VAL A 92 11.85 4.35 -17.55
N ARG A 93 11.45 3.12 -17.86
CA ARG A 93 12.06 1.90 -17.32
C ARG A 93 13.55 1.81 -17.64
N GLN A 94 13.96 2.18 -18.84
CA GLN A 94 15.36 2.16 -19.29
C GLN A 94 16.17 3.32 -18.70
N SER A 95 15.53 4.33 -18.11
CA SER A 95 16.22 5.45 -17.48
C SER A 95 16.87 5.06 -16.15
N SER A 96 17.99 5.71 -15.83
CA SER A 96 18.64 5.60 -14.51
C SER A 96 17.72 6.04 -13.36
N ALA A 97 16.77 6.95 -13.64
CA ALA A 97 15.78 7.41 -12.66
C ALA A 97 14.84 6.29 -12.20
N TYR A 98 14.53 5.31 -13.04
CA TYR A 98 13.75 4.14 -12.64
C TYR A 98 14.59 3.17 -11.79
N VAL A 99 15.81 2.86 -12.24
CA VAL A 99 16.69 1.89 -11.54
C VAL A 99 17.09 2.38 -10.14
N CYS A 100 17.46 3.65 -10.02
CA CYS A 100 17.89 4.25 -8.75
C CYS A 100 16.75 4.95 -8.00
N GLY A 101 15.53 4.91 -8.54
CA GLY A 101 14.41 5.67 -7.99
C GLY A 101 13.93 5.15 -6.63
N PRO A 102 13.41 6.04 -5.76
CA PRO A 102 12.88 5.65 -4.46
C PRO A 102 11.70 4.67 -4.57
N ILE A 103 10.94 4.74 -5.66
CA ILE A 103 9.84 3.81 -5.93
C ILE A 103 10.35 2.38 -6.18
N GLN A 104 11.45 2.22 -6.90
CA GLN A 104 12.04 0.91 -7.20
C GLN A 104 12.63 0.29 -5.93
N GLN A 105 13.37 1.07 -5.14
CA GLN A 105 13.87 0.62 -3.84
C GLN A 105 12.72 0.20 -2.91
N ARG A 106 11.62 0.96 -2.91
CA ARG A 106 10.42 0.61 -2.14
C ARG A 106 9.80 -0.70 -2.61
N TRP A 107 9.68 -0.90 -3.92
CA TRP A 107 9.15 -2.14 -4.48
C TRP A 107 10.02 -3.33 -4.10
N LEU A 108 11.34 -3.18 -4.21
CA LEU A 108 12.29 -4.22 -3.80
C LEU A 108 12.13 -4.57 -2.32
N GLY A 109 12.07 -3.58 -1.42
CA GLY A 109 11.89 -3.82 0.02
C GLY A 109 10.53 -4.40 0.40
N LEU A 110 9.48 -4.20 -0.40
CA LEU A 110 8.17 -4.81 -0.16
C LEU A 110 8.08 -6.24 -0.67
N LEU A 111 8.68 -6.52 -1.83
CA LEU A 111 8.60 -7.80 -2.53
C LEU A 111 9.65 -8.81 -2.07
N PHE A 112 10.87 -8.34 -1.77
CA PHE A 112 11.98 -9.18 -1.36
C PHE A 112 12.28 -8.93 0.12
N VAL A 113 12.22 -9.99 0.92
CA VAL A 113 12.67 -9.93 2.32
C VAL A 113 14.19 -9.80 2.29
N GLN A 114 14.73 -8.65 2.71
CA GLN A 114 16.14 -8.59 3.07
C GLN A 114 16.33 -9.51 4.28
N LYS A 115 17.10 -10.59 4.10
CA LYS A 115 17.66 -11.32 5.23
C LYS A 115 18.55 -10.33 5.99
N VAL A 116 18.12 -9.93 7.17
CA VAL A 116 18.99 -9.30 8.15
C VAL A 116 19.98 -10.38 8.56
N GLY A 117 21.24 -10.23 8.14
CA GLY A 117 22.35 -11.05 8.60
C GLY A 117 22.75 -10.69 10.01
#